data_AF-T0ZL88-F1
#
_entry.id   AF-T0ZL88-F1
#
_cell.length_a   1.000
_cell.length_b   1.000
_cell.length_c   1.000
_cell.angle_alpha   90.00
_cell.angle_beta   90.00
_cell.angle_gamma   90.00
#
_symmetry.space_group_name_H-M   'P 1'
#
loop_
_entity.id
_entity.type
_entity.pdbx_description
1 polymer ?
#
loop_
_entity_poly.entity_id
_entity_poly.type
_entity_poly.pdbx_seq_one_letter_code
_entity_poly.pdbx_strand_id
1 'polypeptide(L)' 'MAHREECKDAGLIREIKVFGEIVPVGNASDMAWQHRGLGRRLVEEAEEITRDEFSMDRIIVISGIGVREYFKKLGYT' A
#
# COMPACT_ATOMS: atom_id res chain seq x y z
N MET A 1 -13.33 4.55 -19.96
CA MET A 1 -14.02 3.77 -18.91
C MET A 1 -13.10 2.64 -18.48
N ALA A 2 -13.06 2.28 -17.20
CA ALA A 2 -12.21 1.17 -16.74
C ALA A 2 -12.62 -0.15 -17.42
N HIS A 3 -11.65 -0.95 -17.85
CA HIS A 3 -11.91 -2.25 -18.52
C HIS A 3 -12.39 -3.32 -17.54
N ARG A 4 -11.99 -3.22 -16.27
CA ARG A 4 -12.33 -4.17 -15.20
C ARG A 4 -13.41 -3.57 -14.32
N GLU A 5 -14.43 -4.37 -14.00
CA GLU A 5 -15.61 -3.92 -13.25
C GLU A 5 -15.25 -3.47 -11.83
N GLU A 6 -14.35 -4.21 -11.18
CA GLU A 6 -13.83 -3.88 -9.86
C GLU A 6 -13.15 -2.51 -9.82
N CYS A 7 -12.53 -2.08 -10.92
CA CYS A 7 -11.82 -0.81 -11.03
C CYS A 7 -12.74 0.38 -11.34
N LYS A 8 -14.04 0.18 -11.51
CA LYS A 8 -14.97 1.30 -11.68
C LYS A 8 -15.15 2.04 -10.36
N ASP A 9 -15.11 3.36 -10.41
CA ASP A 9 -15.32 4.25 -9.25
C ASP A 9 -14.45 3.87 -8.04
N ALA A 10 -13.18 3.56 -8.31
CA ALA A 10 -12.20 3.19 -7.29
C ALA A 10 -10.84 3.83 -7.57
N GLY A 11 -10.16 4.25 -6.51
CA GLY A 11 -8.74 4.59 -6.55
C GLY A 11 -7.89 3.36 -6.86
N LEU A 12 -6.71 3.55 -7.47
CA LEU A 12 -5.81 2.44 -7.82
C LEU A 12 -4.38 2.74 -7.37
N ILE A 13 -3.92 2.02 -6.36
CA ILE A 13 -2.52 1.95 -5.99
C ILE A 13 -1.82 0.97 -6.94
N ARG A 14 -1.06 1.51 -7.89
CA ARG A 14 -0.35 0.71 -8.90
C ARG A 14 0.97 0.14 -8.39
N GLU A 15 1.65 0.86 -7.52
CA GLU A 15 2.92 0.46 -6.92
C GLU A 15 3.09 1.21 -5.59
N ILE A 16 3.62 0.52 -4.59
CA ILE A 16 4.22 1.14 -3.41
C ILE A 16 5.62 0.58 -3.29
N LYS A 17 6.60 1.49 -3.16
CA LYS A 17 7.99 1.13 -2.94
C LYS A 17 8.52 1.92 -1.75
N VAL A 18 8.94 1.19 -0.72
CA VAL A 18 9.62 1.76 0.44
C VAL A 18 11.07 1.34 0.37
N PHE A 19 11.95 2.30 0.10
CA PHE A 19 13.39 2.06 0.15
C PHE A 19 13.84 1.91 1.60
N GLY A 20 14.76 0.99 1.84
CA GLY A 20 15.45 0.82 3.11
C GLY A 20 16.78 0.11 2.92
N GLU A 21 17.65 0.19 3.92
CA GLU A 21 18.90 -0.57 3.93
C GLU A 21 18.62 -2.07 3.99
N ILE A 22 19.33 -2.84 3.15
CA ILE A 22 19.34 -4.31 3.21
C ILE A 22 20.08 -4.68 4.50
N VAL A 23 19.35 -4.99 5.57
CA VAL A 23 19.97 -5.56 6.76
C VAL A 23 20.07 -7.08 6.57
N PRO A 24 21.26 -7.69 6.67
CA PRO A 24 21.41 -9.14 6.64
C PRO A 24 20.52 -9.80 7.70
N VAL A 25 19.89 -10.92 7.34
CA VAL A 25 19.07 -11.71 8.27
C VAL A 25 19.92 -12.09 9.49
N GLY A 26 19.57 -11.55 10.66
CA GLY A 26 20.21 -11.89 11.94
C GLY A 26 20.75 -10.71 12.77
N ASN A 27 20.88 -9.51 12.19
CA ASN A 27 21.22 -8.31 12.95
C ASN A 27 20.00 -7.39 13.03
N ALA A 28 19.37 -7.31 14.21
CA ALA A 28 18.41 -6.26 14.49
C ALA A 28 19.19 -4.95 14.58
N SER A 29 19.25 -4.19 13.49
CA SER A 29 19.63 -2.79 13.56
C SER A 29 18.35 -1.95 13.63
N ASP A 30 18.24 -1.13 14.67
CA ASP A 30 17.18 -0.12 14.87
C ASP A 30 17.16 0.99 13.78
N MET A 31 17.88 0.77 12.67
CA MET A 31 18.15 1.67 11.56
C MET A 31 17.55 1.20 10.22
N ALA A 32 16.81 0.08 10.20
CA ALA A 32 16.03 -0.29 9.01
C ALA A 32 14.88 0.73 8.81
N TRP A 33 14.89 1.45 7.68
CA TRP A 33 13.80 2.36 7.29
C TRP A 33 12.51 1.59 6.97
N GLN A 34 12.66 0.37 6.45
CA GLN A 34 11.58 -0.62 6.43
C GLN A 34 11.26 -0.97 7.89
N HIS A 35 10.00 -0.85 8.30
CA HIS A 35 9.46 -0.92 9.68
C HIS A 35 9.19 0.41 10.42
N ARG A 36 9.54 1.57 9.86
CA ARG A 36 9.13 2.88 10.44
C ARG A 36 7.74 3.38 10.02
N GLY A 37 6.91 2.53 9.42
CA GLY A 37 5.54 2.88 9.04
C GLY A 37 5.38 3.74 7.78
N LEU A 38 6.46 4.04 7.04
CA LEU A 38 6.37 4.84 5.80
C LEU A 38 5.42 4.23 4.76
N GLY A 39 5.50 2.91 4.56
CA GLY A 39 4.59 2.21 3.64
C GLY A 39 3.13 2.33 4.05
N ARG A 40 2.84 2.34 5.35
CA ARG A 40 1.48 2.50 5.88
C ARG A 40 0.99 3.93 5.66
N ARG A 41 1.82 4.93 5.95
CA ARG A 41 1.49 6.33 5.72
C ARG A 41 1.20 6.65 4.25
N LEU A 42 1.94 6.03 3.32
CA LEU A 42 1.66 6.16 1.89
C LEU A 42 0.30 5.56 1.49
N VAL A 43 -0.10 4.47 2.14
CA VAL A 43 -1.42 3.85 1.92
C VAL A 43 -2.53 4.73 2.51
N GLU A 44 -2.35 5.21 3.74
CA GLU A 44 -3.31 6.10 4.42
C GLU A 44 -3.53 7.39 3.62
N GLU A 45 -2.48 8.03 3.13
CA GLU A 45 -2.58 9.21 2.27
C GLU A 45 -3.34 8.91 0.96
N ALA A 46 -3.08 7.75 0.34
CA ALA A 46 -3.78 7.36 -0.87
C ALA A 46 -5.28 7.11 -0.62
N GLU A 47 -5.64 6.56 0.55
CA GLU A 47 -7.03 6.38 1.00
C GLU A 47 -7.72 7.73 1.23
N GLU A 48 -7.04 8.68 1.89
CA GLU A 48 -7.53 10.04 2.11
C GLU A 48 -7.77 10.77 0.79
N ILE A 49 -6.80 10.78 -0.12
CA ILE A 49 -6.95 11.39 -1.46
C ILE A 49 -8.13 10.77 -2.21
N THR A 50 -8.22 9.43 -2.22
CA THR A 50 -9.30 8.71 -2.94
C THR A 50 -10.69 9.11 -2.42
N ARG A 51 -10.85 9.24 -1.11
CA ARG A 51 -12.11 9.61 -0.48
C ARG A 51 -12.40 11.11 -0.60
N ASP A 52 -11.45 11.95 -0.23
CA ASP A 52 -11.70 13.38 0.03
C ASP A 52 -11.59 14.23 -1.24
N GLU A 53 -10.65 13.89 -2.14
CA GLU A 53 -10.48 14.62 -3.42
C GLU A 53 -11.31 14.02 -4.56
N PHE A 54 -11.46 12.69 -4.58
CA PHE A 54 -12.12 11.98 -5.68
C PHE A 54 -13.52 11.45 -5.32
N SER A 55 -13.96 11.55 -4.07
CA SER A 55 -15.28 11.09 -3.61
C SER A 55 -15.54 9.61 -3.97
N MET A 56 -14.50 8.78 -3.87
CA MET A 56 -14.58 7.34 -4.14
C MET A 56 -14.51 6.55 -2.83
N ASP A 57 -15.41 5.58 -2.67
CA ASP A 57 -15.50 4.76 -1.47
C ASP A 57 -14.62 3.49 -1.52
N ARG A 58 -13.91 3.29 -2.63
CA ARG A 58 -13.10 2.09 -2.87
C ARG A 58 -11.71 2.44 -3.35
N ILE A 59 -10.73 1.67 -2.90
CA ILE A 59 -9.36 1.70 -3.40
C ILE A 59 -8.86 0.28 -3.63
N ILE A 60 -8.14 0.07 -4.72
CA ILE A 60 -7.60 -1.23 -5.12
C ILE A 60 -6.09 -1.15 -5.17
N VAL A 61 -5.43 -2.23 -4.75
CA VAL A 61 -3.97 -2.35 -4.83
C VAL A 61 -3.58 -3.44 -5.80
N ILE A 62 -2.70 -3.11 -6.75
CA ILE A 62 -1.99 -4.13 -7.54
C ILE A 62 -0.92 -4.73 -6.64
N SER A 63 -1.21 -5.92 -6.07
CA SER A 63 -0.33 -6.58 -5.11
C SER A 63 0.24 -7.89 -5.65
N GLY A 64 1.57 -8.00 -5.63
CA GLY A 64 2.28 -9.27 -5.83
C GLY A 64 1.95 -10.26 -4.71
N ILE A 65 1.92 -11.56 -5.02
CA ILE A 65 1.48 -12.61 -4.09
C ILE A 65 2.20 -12.54 -2.73
N GLY A 66 3.52 -12.33 -2.72
CA GLY A 66 4.34 -12.27 -1.50
C GLY A 66 4.08 -11.05 -0.60
N VAL A 67 3.33 -10.04 -1.09
CA VAL A 67 3.04 -8.79 -0.36
C VAL A 67 1.57 -8.72 0.05
N ARG A 68 0.73 -9.69 -0.34
CA ARG A 68 -0.71 -9.70 0.01
C ARG A 68 -0.94 -9.68 1.53
N GLU A 69 -0.11 -10.38 2.28
CA GLU A 69 -0.23 -10.43 3.75
C GLU A 69 0.03 -9.07 4.41
N TYR A 70 0.87 -8.23 3.81
CA TYR A 70 1.06 -6.85 4.27
C TYR A 70 -0.23 -6.04 4.14
N PHE A 71 -0.89 -6.09 2.98
CA PHE A 71 -2.15 -5.35 2.77
C PHE A 71 -3.31 -5.94 3.59
N LYS A 72 -3.36 -7.26 3.79
CA LYS A 72 -4.34 -7.89 4.70
C LYS A 72 -4.23 -7.36 6.14
N LYS A 73 -3.00 -7.17 6.64
CA LYS A 73 -2.76 -6.55 7.95
C LYS A 73 -3.20 -5.09 8.03
N LEU A 74 -3.32 -4.41 6.89
CA LEU A 74 -3.89 -3.06 6.77
C LEU A 74 -5.42 -3.07 6.58
N GLY A 75 -6.06 -4.24 6.50
CA GLY A 75 -7.53 -4.35 6.36
C GLY A 75 -8.02 -4.60 4.94
N TYR A 76 -7.13 -4.80 3.96
CA TYR A 76 -7.52 -5.13 2.59
C TYR A 76 -7.99 -6.58 2.46
N THR A 77 -8.97 -6.81 1.58
CA THR A 77 -9.58 -8.12 1.32
C THR A 77 -9.32 -8.61 -0.10
#